data_AF-A0A7V3I461-F1
#
_entry.id   AF-A0A7V3I461-F1
#
_cell.length_a   1.000
_cell.length_b   1.000
_cell.length_c   1.000
_cell.angle_alpha   90.00
_cell.angle_beta   90.00
_cell.angle_gamma   90.00
#
_symmetry.space_group_name_H-M   'P 1'
#
loop_
_entity.id
_entity.type
_entity.pdbx_description
1 polymer ?
#
loop_
_entity_poly.entity_id
_entity_poly.type
_entity_poly.pdbx_seq_one_letter_code
_entity_poly.pdbx_strand_id
1 'polypeptide(L)'
;DPGPLSRSGYFLLDDSRSALRDKAADWVKPQREKDSQDWYLFIYGRDYSGMLSTLAKLIGPPPMVPRYVLGVWFGSRADYSADEWKLIAQRFREERIPVDVFVLDSLSWTNVVWAGYDWDPEQMPDPKEFFAWMHEHGIHTTLNEHYGPLSPQNDHNFEAIRKEMGLPADTKEIAHDLAN
;
A
#
# COMPACT_ATOMS: atom_id res chain seq x y z
N ASP A 1 11.29 -21.10 0.08
CA ASP A 1 12.50 -21.23 0.92
C ASP A 1 12.21 -21.01 2.39
N PRO A 2 13.02 -21.56 3.31
CA PRO A 2 12.87 -21.30 4.74
C PRO A 2 13.17 -19.83 5.03
N GLY A 3 12.26 -19.17 5.75
CA GLY A 3 12.40 -17.76 6.12
C GLY A 3 13.47 -17.51 7.21
N PRO A 4 13.61 -16.25 7.65
CA PRO A 4 14.68 -15.83 8.55
C PRO A 4 14.75 -16.61 9.87
N LEU A 5 13.64 -17.19 10.35
CA LEU A 5 13.54 -17.97 11.59
C LEU A 5 13.68 -19.49 11.41
N SER A 6 14.40 -19.94 10.38
CA SER A 6 14.66 -21.35 10.10
C SER A 6 15.24 -22.13 11.29
N ARG A 7 14.80 -23.38 11.47
CA ARG A 7 15.37 -24.29 12.49
C ARG A 7 16.80 -24.76 12.16
N SER A 8 17.24 -24.57 10.93
CA SER A 8 18.62 -24.86 10.51
C SER A 8 19.65 -23.90 11.11
N GLY A 9 19.20 -22.77 11.66
CA GLY A 9 20.07 -21.82 12.34
C GLY A 9 20.85 -20.90 11.42
N TYR A 10 20.43 -20.79 10.17
CA TYR A 10 20.97 -19.82 9.21
C TYR A 10 19.86 -19.33 8.26
N PHE A 11 20.09 -18.18 7.64
CA PHE A 11 19.22 -17.57 6.64
C PHE A 11 20.08 -16.88 5.57
N LEU A 12 19.77 -17.12 4.30
CA LEU A 12 20.38 -16.42 3.17
C LEU A 12 19.37 -15.40 2.65
N LEU A 13 19.71 -14.12 2.75
CA LEU A 13 18.99 -13.05 2.07
C LEU A 13 19.67 -12.82 0.72
N ASP A 14 18.92 -13.07 -0.36
CA ASP A 14 19.32 -12.73 -1.72
C ASP A 14 18.74 -11.36 -2.09
N ASP A 15 19.59 -10.32 -2.09
CA ASP A 15 19.21 -8.94 -2.41
C ASP A 15 19.58 -8.56 -3.86
N SER A 16 19.97 -9.55 -4.67
CA SER A 16 20.53 -9.30 -6.02
C SER A 16 19.52 -8.68 -6.99
N ARG A 17 18.22 -8.79 -6.71
CA ARG A 17 17.14 -8.30 -7.58
C ARG A 17 16.44 -7.06 -7.05
N SER A 18 16.80 -6.56 -5.88
CA SER A 18 16.14 -5.41 -5.27
C SER A 18 16.47 -4.12 -6.01
N ALA A 19 15.48 -3.22 -6.09
CA ALA A 19 15.72 -1.88 -6.59
C ALA A 19 16.71 -1.13 -5.69
N LEU A 20 17.58 -0.33 -6.29
CA LEU A 20 18.56 0.47 -5.56
C LEU A 20 17.96 1.83 -5.18
N ARG A 21 18.34 2.37 -4.02
CA ARG A 21 18.04 3.76 -3.65
C ARG A 21 19.00 4.71 -4.37
N ASP A 22 18.46 5.63 -5.18
CA ASP A 22 19.20 6.76 -5.71
C ASP A 22 19.10 7.95 -4.75
N LYS A 23 20.18 8.24 -4.03
CA LYS A 23 20.23 9.34 -3.06
C LYS A 23 20.22 10.73 -3.71
N ALA A 24 20.68 10.85 -4.95
CA ALA A 24 20.75 12.15 -5.63
C ALA A 24 19.37 12.54 -6.18
N ALA A 25 18.63 11.58 -6.74
CA ALA A 25 17.27 11.78 -7.23
C ALA A 25 16.20 11.64 -6.13
N ASP A 26 16.59 11.20 -4.93
CA ASP A 26 15.68 10.82 -3.84
C ASP A 26 14.59 9.81 -4.28
N TRP A 27 14.94 8.93 -5.23
CA TRP A 27 14.04 7.94 -5.83
C TRP A 27 14.67 6.54 -5.88
N VAL A 28 13.93 5.53 -6.32
CA VAL A 28 14.47 4.18 -6.58
C VAL A 28 14.93 4.07 -8.03
N LYS A 29 15.85 3.13 -8.31
CA LYS A 29 16.31 2.81 -9.67
C LYS A 29 16.50 1.31 -9.81
N PRO A 30 16.46 0.76 -11.03
CA PRO A 30 16.60 -0.67 -11.22
C PRO A 30 18.03 -1.11 -10.91
N GLN A 31 18.19 -2.40 -10.61
CA GLN A 31 19.51 -2.99 -10.37
C GLN A 31 20.38 -2.83 -11.63
N ARG A 32 21.63 -2.40 -11.45
CA ARG A 32 22.53 -2.05 -12.56
C ARG A 32 23.05 -3.25 -13.35
N GLU A 33 23.26 -4.38 -12.67
CA GLU A 33 23.92 -5.55 -13.22
C GLU A 33 23.01 -6.77 -13.09
N LYS A 34 22.40 -7.17 -14.22
CA LYS A 34 21.41 -8.28 -14.28
C LYS A 34 21.97 -9.63 -13.80
N ASP A 35 23.29 -9.79 -13.82
CA ASP A 35 24.00 -11.01 -13.44
C ASP A 35 24.85 -10.85 -12.16
N SER A 36 24.67 -9.75 -11.41
CA SER A 36 25.37 -9.56 -10.12
C SER A 36 24.72 -10.38 -9.00
N GLN A 37 25.53 -10.77 -8.01
CA GLN A 37 25.07 -11.46 -6.82
C GLN A 37 25.35 -10.60 -5.58
N ASP A 38 24.30 -10.29 -4.82
CA ASP A 38 24.37 -9.60 -3.53
C ASP A 38 23.68 -10.46 -2.46
N TRP A 39 24.49 -11.12 -1.63
CA TRP A 39 24.05 -12.12 -0.67
C TRP A 39 24.49 -11.77 0.75
N TYR A 40 23.53 -11.84 1.68
CA TYR A 40 23.78 -11.70 3.10
C TYR A 40 23.45 -13.01 3.80
N LEU A 41 24.48 -13.70 4.31
CA LEU A 41 24.34 -14.93 5.06
C LEU A 41 24.33 -14.65 6.57
N PHE A 42 23.22 -14.98 7.21
CA PHE A 42 23.06 -14.91 8.65
C PHE A 42 23.25 -16.32 9.24
N ILE A 43 24.18 -16.47 10.18
CA ILE A 43 24.38 -17.72 10.93
C ILE A 43 24.14 -17.40 12.40
N TYR A 44 23.10 -17.98 12.98
CA TYR A 44 22.61 -17.62 14.32
C TYR A 44 22.29 -18.84 15.19
N GLY A 45 22.31 -20.06 14.66
CA GLY A 45 22.02 -21.29 15.41
C GLY A 45 20.61 -21.28 16.01
N ARG A 46 20.51 -20.93 17.29
CA ARG A 46 19.23 -20.81 18.01
C ARG A 46 18.95 -19.39 18.52
N ASP A 47 19.81 -18.43 18.23
CA ASP A 47 19.63 -17.02 18.62
C ASP A 47 18.73 -16.28 17.62
N TYR A 48 17.44 -16.62 17.66
CA TYR A 48 16.43 -16.03 16.78
C TYR A 48 16.23 -14.52 17.03
N SER A 49 16.38 -14.08 18.28
CA SER A 49 16.23 -12.66 18.64
C SER A 49 17.40 -11.84 18.12
N GLY A 50 18.64 -12.32 18.29
CA GLY A 50 19.83 -11.70 17.73
C GLY A 50 19.80 -11.65 16.20
N MET A 51 19.28 -12.70 15.54
CA MET A 51 19.06 -12.68 14.09
C MET A 51 18.10 -11.57 13.67
N LEU A 52 16.91 -11.46 14.29
CA LEU A 52 15.96 -10.40 13.95
C LEU A 52 16.54 -9.00 14.21
N SER A 53 17.31 -8.82 15.29
CA SER A 53 18.00 -7.56 15.58
C SER A 53 19.05 -7.21 14.52
N THR A 54 19.81 -8.22 14.06
CA THR A 54 20.82 -8.03 13.01
C THR A 54 20.18 -7.74 11.67
N LEU A 55 19.10 -8.46 11.33
CA LEU A 55 18.33 -8.22 10.11
C LEU A 55 17.76 -6.79 10.09
N ALA A 56 17.16 -6.33 11.19
CA ALA A 56 16.64 -4.96 11.31
C ALA A 56 17.73 -3.88 11.18
N LYS A 57 18.98 -4.16 11.58
CA LYS A 57 20.11 -3.25 11.33
C LYS A 57 20.48 -3.16 9.85
N LEU A 58 20.29 -4.25 9.10
CA LEU A 58 20.58 -4.31 7.67
C LEU A 58 19.47 -3.66 6.83
N ILE A 59 18.22 -4.11 7.00
CA ILE A 59 17.10 -3.69 6.15
C ILE A 59 16.30 -2.49 6.70
N GLY A 60 16.68 -2.00 7.87
CA GLY A 60 15.98 -0.93 8.59
C GLY A 60 15.05 -1.47 9.67
N PRO A 61 14.97 -0.79 10.85
CA PRO A 61 14.06 -1.18 11.90
C PRO A 61 12.60 -0.87 11.50
N PRO A 62 11.62 -1.66 11.99
CA PRO A 62 10.23 -1.32 11.81
C PRO A 62 9.94 0.05 12.45
N PRO A 63 9.24 0.96 11.76
CA PRO A 63 8.92 2.27 12.30
C PRO A 63 7.87 2.18 13.42
N MET A 64 7.84 3.20 14.29
CA MET A 64 6.73 3.37 15.23
C MET A 64 5.45 3.70 14.47
N VAL A 65 4.41 2.89 14.68
CA VAL A 65 3.10 3.12 14.06
C VAL A 65 2.28 4.15 14.84
N PRO A 66 1.41 4.93 14.17
CA PRO A 66 0.42 5.75 14.85
C PRO A 66 -0.47 4.91 15.78
N ARG A 67 -0.88 5.47 16.92
CA ARG A 67 -1.65 4.73 17.93
C ARG A 67 -2.98 4.18 17.40
N TYR A 68 -3.68 4.91 16.52
CA TYR A 68 -4.99 4.51 15.99
C TYR A 68 -4.93 3.19 15.19
N VAL A 69 -3.76 2.83 14.64
CA VAL A 69 -3.57 1.57 13.90
C VAL A 69 -3.78 0.35 14.82
N LEU A 70 -3.55 0.51 16.12
CA LEU A 70 -3.76 -0.55 17.13
C LEU A 70 -5.21 -0.58 17.67
N GLY A 71 -6.08 0.28 17.13
CA GLY A 71 -7.50 0.36 17.47
C GLY A 71 -8.37 -0.64 16.72
N VAL A 72 -9.68 -0.39 16.69
CA VAL A 72 -10.65 -1.25 15.99
C VAL A 72 -10.77 -0.85 14.53
N TRP A 73 -10.64 -1.82 13.64
CA TRP A 73 -10.80 -1.67 12.20
C TRP A 73 -12.14 -2.25 11.75
N PHE A 74 -12.90 -1.48 11.00
CA PHE A 74 -14.12 -1.93 10.35
C PHE A 74 -13.99 -1.77 8.84
N GLY A 75 -14.30 -2.82 8.09
CA GLY A 75 -14.28 -2.81 6.63
C GLY A 75 -15.42 -3.66 6.10
N SER A 76 -15.92 -3.30 4.92
CA SER A 76 -17.02 -4.01 4.27
C SER A 76 -16.77 -4.05 2.76
N ARG A 77 -17.20 -5.15 2.13
CA ARG A 77 -17.26 -5.30 0.67
C ARG A 77 -18.63 -4.93 0.10
N ALA A 78 -19.44 -4.22 0.87
CA ALA A 78 -20.66 -3.63 0.36
C ALA A 78 -20.32 -2.33 -0.38
N ASP A 79 -21.12 -2.00 -1.39
CA ASP A 79 -21.05 -0.80 -2.22
C ASP A 79 -21.64 0.43 -1.51
N TYR A 80 -21.28 0.63 -0.25
CA TYR A 80 -21.76 1.76 0.55
C TYR A 80 -21.25 3.09 -0.01
N SER A 81 -22.19 4.02 -0.17
CA SER A 81 -21.93 5.42 -0.51
C SER A 81 -21.31 6.19 0.67
N ALA A 82 -20.79 7.38 0.37
CA ALA A 82 -20.28 8.31 1.37
C ALA A 82 -21.27 8.55 2.53
N ASP A 83 -22.56 8.73 2.21
CA ASP A 83 -23.60 8.97 3.22
C ASP A 83 -23.90 7.72 4.06
N GLU A 84 -23.89 6.53 3.46
CA GLU A 84 -24.05 5.27 4.18
C GLU A 84 -22.87 5.00 5.12
N TRP A 85 -21.65 5.30 4.69
CA TRP A 85 -20.47 5.23 5.56
C TRP A 85 -20.55 6.19 6.74
N LYS A 86 -21.04 7.43 6.52
CA LYS A 86 -21.31 8.39 7.61
C LYS A 86 -22.38 7.88 8.57
N LEU A 87 -23.45 7.26 8.05
CA LEU A 87 -24.49 6.64 8.87
C LEU A 87 -23.95 5.48 9.72
N ILE A 88 -23.10 4.62 9.14
CA ILE A 88 -22.42 3.54 9.87
C ILE A 88 -21.55 4.10 10.98
N ALA A 89 -20.76 5.15 10.71
CA ALA A 89 -19.94 5.84 11.71
C ALA A 89 -20.79 6.40 12.87
N GLN A 90 -21.92 7.03 12.55
CA GLN A 90 -22.88 7.49 13.56
C GLN A 90 -23.42 6.32 14.38
N ARG A 91 -23.71 5.18 13.75
CA ARG A 91 -24.22 4.01 14.47
C ARG A 91 -23.23 3.43 15.46
N PHE A 92 -21.95 3.32 15.11
CA PHE A 92 -20.89 2.92 16.05
C PHE A 92 -20.89 3.82 17.29
N ARG A 93 -21.01 5.14 17.09
CA ARG A 93 -21.06 6.13 18.17
C ARG A 93 -22.31 5.98 19.03
N GLU A 94 -23.49 5.86 18.42
CA GLU A 94 -24.77 5.67 19.13
C GLU A 94 -24.77 4.41 19.99
N GLU A 95 -24.24 3.32 19.46
CA GLU A 95 -24.17 2.01 20.12
C GLU A 95 -23.00 1.91 21.12
N ARG A 96 -22.19 2.97 21.25
CA ARG A 96 -21.01 3.03 22.13
C ARG A 96 -20.00 1.92 21.82
N ILE A 97 -19.86 1.57 20.54
CA ILE A 97 -18.88 0.62 20.05
C ILE A 97 -17.68 1.43 19.52
N PRO A 98 -16.45 1.21 20.02
CA PRO A 98 -15.29 1.93 19.54
C PRO A 98 -14.93 1.51 18.11
N VAL A 99 -14.53 2.48 17.30
CA VAL A 99 -13.95 2.25 15.98
C VAL A 99 -12.95 3.37 15.66
N ASP A 100 -11.79 2.98 15.13
CA ASP A 100 -10.67 3.90 14.87
C ASP A 100 -10.38 4.01 13.38
N VAL A 101 -10.55 2.92 12.63
CA VAL A 101 -10.23 2.86 11.19
C VAL A 101 -11.37 2.26 10.38
N PHE A 102 -11.78 2.96 9.33
CA PHE A 102 -12.64 2.43 8.27
C PHE A 102 -11.82 2.04 7.05
N VAL A 103 -12.04 0.83 6.55
CA VAL A 103 -11.47 0.32 5.29
C VAL A 103 -12.57 0.35 4.24
N LEU A 104 -12.46 1.27 3.29
CA LEU A 104 -13.39 1.37 2.17
C LEU A 104 -12.91 0.43 1.07
N ASP A 105 -13.71 -0.58 0.74
CA ASP A 105 -13.41 -1.48 -0.38
C ASP A 105 -13.51 -0.72 -1.71
N SER A 106 -12.79 -1.15 -2.76
CA SER A 106 -12.93 -0.60 -4.11
C SER A 106 -14.39 -0.53 -4.61
N LEU A 107 -15.27 -1.41 -4.12
CA LEU A 107 -16.72 -1.37 -4.36
C LEU A 107 -17.40 -0.07 -3.87
N SER A 108 -16.84 0.63 -2.89
CA SER A 108 -17.44 1.81 -2.25
C SER A 108 -16.89 3.14 -2.77
N TRP A 109 -15.85 3.15 -3.58
CA TRP A 109 -15.16 4.41 -3.89
C TRP A 109 -14.71 4.58 -5.34
N THR A 110 -14.57 3.51 -6.13
CA THR A 110 -14.15 3.59 -7.53
C THR A 110 -15.12 2.91 -8.49
N ASN A 111 -15.22 3.45 -9.70
CA ASN A 111 -16.05 2.91 -10.78
C ASN A 111 -15.44 1.67 -11.44
N VAL A 112 -14.14 1.46 -11.28
CA VAL A 112 -13.45 0.28 -11.79
C VAL A 112 -12.99 -0.56 -10.60
N VAL A 113 -13.89 -1.39 -10.10
CA VAL A 113 -13.62 -2.27 -8.95
C VAL A 113 -12.35 -3.11 -9.21
N TRP A 114 -11.49 -3.24 -8.19
CA TRP A 114 -10.20 -3.96 -8.24
C TRP A 114 -9.09 -3.35 -9.13
N ALA A 115 -9.30 -2.20 -9.78
CA ALA A 115 -8.24 -1.62 -10.62
C ALA A 115 -8.33 -0.10 -10.83
N GLY A 116 -9.34 0.58 -10.27
CA GLY A 116 -9.64 1.98 -10.52
C GLY A 116 -8.91 2.91 -9.57
N TYR A 117 -8.38 3.99 -10.12
CA TYR A 117 -7.66 5.04 -9.40
C TYR A 117 -8.46 6.34 -9.31
N ASP A 118 -9.65 6.34 -9.92
CA ASP A 118 -10.59 7.46 -9.93
C ASP A 118 -11.73 7.25 -8.95
N TRP A 119 -12.17 8.36 -8.35
CA TRP A 119 -13.39 8.41 -7.55
C TRP A 119 -14.61 8.14 -8.40
N ASP A 120 -15.50 7.30 -7.90
CA ASP A 120 -16.86 7.21 -8.40
C ASP A 120 -17.68 8.38 -7.86
N PRO A 121 -18.13 9.35 -8.69
CA PRO A 121 -18.92 10.47 -8.22
C PRO A 121 -20.32 10.08 -7.71
N GLU A 122 -20.83 8.89 -8.04
CA GLU A 122 -22.10 8.41 -7.49
C GLU A 122 -21.93 7.96 -6.03
N GLN A 123 -20.86 7.22 -5.72
CA GLN A 123 -20.55 6.73 -4.38
C GLN A 123 -19.84 7.76 -3.51
N MET A 124 -18.96 8.56 -4.11
CA MET A 124 -18.07 9.53 -3.46
C MET A 124 -18.10 10.89 -4.20
N PRO A 125 -19.22 11.64 -4.13
CA PRO A 125 -19.40 12.90 -4.85
C PRO A 125 -18.45 14.02 -4.39
N ASP A 126 -18.11 14.06 -3.09
CA ASP A 126 -17.10 14.96 -2.53
C ASP A 126 -16.18 14.19 -1.56
N PRO A 127 -15.13 13.54 -2.08
CA PRO A 127 -14.20 12.77 -1.25
C PRO A 127 -13.51 13.63 -0.19
N LYS A 128 -13.26 14.92 -0.48
CA LYS A 128 -12.58 15.82 0.45
C LYS A 128 -13.46 16.11 1.66
N GLU A 129 -14.74 16.42 1.42
CA GLU A 129 -15.71 16.60 2.50
C GLU A 129 -15.89 15.30 3.30
N PHE A 130 -16.01 14.15 2.62
CA PHE A 130 -16.18 12.87 3.30
C PHE A 130 -15.03 12.57 4.27
N PHE A 131 -13.77 12.72 3.83
CA PHE A 131 -12.62 12.48 4.68
C PHE A 131 -12.45 13.52 5.79
N ALA A 132 -12.79 14.79 5.52
CA ALA A 132 -12.82 15.83 6.55
C ALA A 132 -13.85 15.47 7.64
N TRP A 133 -15.05 15.07 7.25
CA TRP A 133 -16.11 14.64 8.16
C TRP A 133 -15.67 13.45 9.01
N MET A 134 -15.08 12.41 8.40
CA MET A 134 -14.59 11.23 9.12
C MET A 134 -13.53 11.59 10.16
N HIS A 135 -12.58 12.45 9.78
CA HIS A 135 -11.54 12.93 10.68
C HIS A 135 -12.14 13.75 11.85
N GLU A 136 -13.05 14.68 11.59
CA GLU A 136 -13.78 15.41 12.64
C GLU A 136 -14.53 14.48 13.60
N HIS A 137 -14.92 13.30 13.11
CA HIS A 137 -15.61 12.27 13.88
C HIS A 137 -14.66 11.26 14.57
N GLY A 138 -13.35 11.47 14.48
CA GLY A 138 -12.33 10.65 15.12
C GLY A 138 -12.05 9.33 14.40
N ILE A 139 -12.46 9.20 13.13
CA ILE A 139 -12.31 7.98 12.33
C ILE A 139 -11.23 8.24 11.28
N HIS A 140 -10.19 7.40 11.30
CA HIS A 140 -9.23 7.32 10.20
C HIS A 140 -9.80 6.44 9.09
N THR A 141 -9.43 6.73 7.86
CA THR A 141 -9.94 6.01 6.68
C THR A 141 -8.79 5.53 5.82
N THR A 142 -8.92 4.33 5.28
CA THR A 142 -8.04 3.82 4.24
C THR A 142 -8.88 3.29 3.09
N LEU A 143 -8.35 3.41 1.88
CA LEU A 143 -8.90 2.79 0.69
C LEU A 143 -8.23 1.43 0.49
N ASN A 144 -9.01 0.44 0.14
CA ASN A 144 -8.50 -0.79 -0.44
C ASN A 144 -8.22 -0.53 -1.93
N GLU A 145 -6.94 -0.65 -2.27
CA GLU A 145 -6.41 -0.46 -3.62
C GLU A 145 -5.82 -1.77 -4.13
N HIS A 146 -5.90 -2.00 -5.44
CA HIS A 146 -5.44 -3.22 -6.09
C HIS A 146 -4.44 -2.89 -7.18
N TYR A 147 -3.21 -3.36 -6.98
CA TYR A 147 -2.13 -3.15 -7.93
C TYR A 147 -2.43 -3.79 -9.29
N GLY A 148 -2.49 -2.96 -10.33
CA GLY A 148 -2.64 -3.35 -11.72
C GLY A 148 -2.07 -2.30 -12.67
N PRO A 149 -1.91 -2.61 -13.97
CA PRO A 149 -1.48 -1.62 -14.94
C PRO A 149 -2.46 -0.45 -15.02
N LEU A 150 -1.94 0.76 -15.22
CA LEU A 150 -2.76 1.92 -15.56
C LEU A 150 -3.25 1.77 -17.01
N SER A 151 -4.46 2.22 -17.26
CA SER A 151 -5.13 2.21 -18.56
C SER A 151 -6.01 3.46 -18.67
N PRO A 152 -6.42 3.87 -19.88
CA PRO A 152 -7.38 4.95 -20.05
C PRO A 152 -8.74 4.70 -19.37
N GLN A 153 -9.05 3.44 -19.03
CA GLN A 153 -10.32 3.07 -18.41
C GLN A 153 -10.34 3.26 -16.90
N ASN A 154 -9.18 3.14 -16.24
CA ASN A 154 -9.09 3.07 -14.79
C ASN A 154 -8.40 4.27 -14.14
N ASP A 155 -7.77 5.15 -14.93
CA ASP A 155 -7.18 6.40 -14.44
C ASP A 155 -7.30 7.51 -15.51
N HIS A 156 -8.02 8.59 -15.19
CA HIS A 156 -8.16 9.74 -16.08
C HIS A 156 -6.83 10.45 -16.40
N ASN A 157 -5.80 10.25 -15.58
CA ASN A 157 -4.46 10.81 -15.78
C ASN A 157 -3.60 9.98 -16.72
N PHE A 158 -4.07 8.83 -17.21
CA PHE A 158 -3.29 7.91 -18.05
C PHE A 158 -2.51 8.64 -19.16
N GLU A 159 -3.17 9.51 -19.93
CA GLU A 159 -2.51 10.23 -21.04
C GLU A 159 -1.46 11.24 -20.57
N ALA A 160 -1.66 11.86 -19.40
CA ALA A 160 -0.67 12.76 -18.82
C ALA A 160 0.56 11.97 -18.37
N ILE A 161 0.34 10.85 -17.66
CA ILE A 161 1.39 9.95 -17.20
C ILE A 161 2.17 9.37 -18.39
N ARG A 162 1.47 8.87 -19.41
CA ARG A 162 2.06 8.33 -20.64
C ARG A 162 3.01 9.33 -21.31
N LYS A 163 2.59 10.60 -21.40
CA LYS A 163 3.40 11.67 -22.00
C LYS A 163 4.62 12.02 -21.15
N GLU A 164 4.44 12.14 -19.83
CA GLU A 164 5.55 12.43 -18.90
C GLU A 164 6.60 11.32 -18.92
N MET A 165 6.16 10.06 -19.06
CA MET A 165 7.05 8.90 -19.21
C MET A 165 7.64 8.75 -20.62
N GLY A 166 7.27 9.60 -21.59
CA GLY A 166 7.75 9.52 -22.97
C GLY A 166 7.33 8.25 -23.72
N LEU A 167 6.23 7.62 -23.32
CA LEU A 167 5.76 6.36 -23.91
C LEU A 167 5.06 6.57 -25.26
N PRO A 168 5.12 5.59 -26.19
CA PRO A 168 4.46 5.67 -27.51
C PRO A 168 2.97 6.00 -27.44
N ALA A 169 2.43 6.63 -28.49
CA ALA A 169 1.02 7.04 -28.54
C ALA A 169 0.04 5.86 -28.61
N ASP A 170 0.49 4.68 -29.01
CA ASP A 170 -0.26 3.44 -29.06
C ASP A 170 -0.13 2.59 -27.79
N THR A 171 0.52 3.11 -26.75
CA THR A 171 0.59 2.49 -25.42
C THR A 171 -0.82 2.31 -24.86
N LYS A 172 -1.20 1.07 -24.55
CA LYS A 172 -2.52 0.73 -24.02
C LYS A 172 -2.56 0.65 -22.50
N GLU A 173 -1.43 0.25 -21.92
CA GLU A 173 -1.28 0.01 -20.50
C GLU A 173 0.11 0.47 -20.05
N ILE A 174 0.20 1.01 -18.84
CA ILE A 174 1.47 1.36 -18.18
C ILE A 174 1.61 0.42 -16.99
N ALA A 175 2.66 -0.40 -17.01
CA ALA A 175 2.94 -1.31 -15.91
C ALA A 175 3.24 -0.52 -14.62
N HIS A 176 2.74 -1.02 -13.49
CA HIS A 176 3.12 -0.53 -12.17
C HIS A 176 4.54 -1.01 -11.82
N ASP A 177 5.54 -0.33 -12.36
CA ASP A 177 6.96 -0.52 -12.02
C ASP A 177 7.56 0.79 -11.51
N LEU A 178 7.91 0.81 -10.22
CA LEU A 178 8.48 1.99 -9.57
C LEU A 178 9.96 2.23 -9.93
N ALA A 179 10.63 1.23 -10.51
CA ALA A 179 12.05 1.23 -10.80
C ALA A 179 12.40 1.05 -12.29
N ASN A 180 11.41 0.86 -13.18
CA ASN A 180 11.51 0.51 -14.62
C ASN A 180 11.87 -0.95 -14.93
#